data_AF-A0A972I6X8-F1
#
_entry.id   AF-A0A972I6X8-F1
#
_cell.length_a   1.000
_cell.length_b   1.000
_cell.length_c   1.000
_cell.angle_alpha   90.00
_cell.angle_beta   90.00
_cell.angle_gamma   90.00
#
_symmetry.space_group_name_H-M   'P 1'
#
loop_
_entity.id
_entity.type
_entity.pdbx_description
1 polymer ?
#
loop_
_entity_poly.entity_id
_entity_poly.type
_entity_poly.pdbx_seq_one_letter_code
_entity_poly.pdbx_strand_id
1 'polypeptide(L)'
;MIELTKKDLPVHDLSCHIFSTKKKVLILSSSGRYLPFEEMKTKAKINLVLLAESDILHKTATLSLKNSAVNLAELIWEKGVSLATEAQKSLKTYPVKSEVMDLVLAPGSGGILIHEACGHLLEADYVLDNNSVFSKLLGKRVANEAITICDRGDKEEDWVYEPFDCKGSPTSTVKLIAGGYVNGVLTDHKTAKALGCSSTGNARRQSYEFIPLCRMRNTYLCAGNVLPEDIVKDTKKGVYATAFTGGKLIPKPAILFFG
;
A
#
# COMPACT_ATOMS: atom_id res chain seq x y z
N MET A 1 -15.77 2.38 28.15
CA MET A 1 -15.50 1.32 27.15
C MET A 1 -16.81 1.04 26.43
N ILE A 2 -16.81 1.01 25.10
CA ILE A 2 -17.98 0.59 24.32
C ILE A 2 -18.03 -0.94 24.42
N GLU A 3 -19.12 -1.48 24.96
CA GLU A 3 -19.33 -2.93 25.10
C GLU A 3 -20.34 -3.34 24.03
N LEU A 4 -19.87 -3.87 22.90
CA LEU A 4 -20.73 -4.45 21.86
C LEU A 4 -20.96 -5.91 22.20
N THR A 5 -22.20 -6.30 22.45
CA THR A 5 -22.55 -7.69 22.77
C THR A 5 -23.00 -8.43 21.52
N LYS A 6 -23.02 -9.77 21.57
CA LYS A 6 -23.63 -10.61 20.52
C LYS A 6 -25.12 -10.29 20.27
N LYS A 7 -25.79 -9.56 21.17
CA LYS A 7 -27.17 -9.12 20.94
C LYS A 7 -27.26 -7.93 19.98
N ASP A 8 -26.18 -7.16 19.85
CA ASP A 8 -26.13 -5.91 19.06
C ASP A 8 -25.67 -6.13 17.62
N LEU A 9 -25.02 -7.26 17.34
CA LEU A 9 -24.55 -7.68 16.02
C LEU A 9 -24.74 -9.20 15.84
N PRO A 10 -25.23 -9.66 14.67
CA PRO A 10 -25.42 -11.08 14.39
C PRO A 10 -24.09 -11.76 14.05
N VAL A 11 -23.20 -11.84 15.05
CA VAL A 11 -21.85 -12.41 14.90
C VAL A 11 -21.94 -13.93 14.76
N HIS A 12 -21.46 -14.43 13.62
CA HIS A 12 -21.30 -15.86 13.36
C HIS A 12 -19.92 -16.36 13.76
N ASP A 13 -18.86 -15.67 13.32
CA ASP A 13 -17.48 -15.98 13.66
C ASP A 13 -16.68 -14.72 13.99
N LEU A 14 -15.77 -14.85 14.95
CA LEU A 14 -14.77 -13.85 15.29
C LEU A 14 -13.45 -14.57 15.54
N SER A 15 -12.48 -14.32 14.68
CA SER A 15 -11.15 -14.90 14.76
C SER A 15 -10.08 -13.83 14.76
N CYS A 16 -9.01 -14.06 15.52
CA CYS A 16 -7.83 -13.22 15.49
C CYS A 16 -6.59 -14.10 15.27
N HIS A 17 -5.88 -13.84 14.18
CA HIS A 17 -4.63 -14.53 13.85
C HIS A 17 -3.45 -13.57 14.07
N ILE A 18 -2.52 -13.97 14.93
CA ILE A 18 -1.32 -13.20 15.23
C ILE A 18 -0.13 -13.89 14.57
N PHE A 19 0.62 -13.15 13.77
CA PHE A 19 1.82 -13.61 13.09
C PHE A 19 2.98 -12.72 13.48
N SER A 20 4.07 -13.31 13.98
CA SER A 20 5.32 -12.59 14.20
C SER A 20 6.41 -13.16 13.31
N THR A 21 7.24 -12.29 12.77
CA THR A 21 8.36 -12.65 11.91
C THR A 21 9.61 -11.92 12.38
N LYS A 22 10.66 -12.70 12.62
CA LYS A 22 12.01 -12.20 12.86
C LYS A 22 12.85 -12.45 11.62
N LYS A 23 13.30 -11.38 10.98
CA LYS A 23 14.12 -11.43 9.77
C LYS A 23 15.53 -10.97 10.11
N LYS A 24 16.54 -11.79 9.77
CA LYS A 24 17.95 -11.41 9.78
C LYS A 24 18.50 -11.55 8.37
N VAL A 25 19.15 -10.51 7.88
CA VAL A 25 19.79 -10.48 6.57
C VAL A 25 21.21 -10.00 6.75
N LEU A 26 22.14 -10.66 6.06
CA LEU A 26 23.50 -10.18 5.87
C LEU A 26 23.74 -10.00 4.38
N ILE A 27 24.17 -8.82 3.98
CA ILE A 27 24.61 -8.54 2.61
C ILE A 27 26.13 -8.40 2.63
N LEU A 28 26.78 -9.25 1.84
CA LEU A 28 28.21 -9.20 1.55
C LEU A 28 28.39 -8.87 0.07
N SER A 29 29.27 -7.92 -0.24
CA SER A 29 29.59 -7.57 -1.63
C SER A 29 31.07 -7.77 -1.93
N SER A 30 31.41 -7.96 -3.21
CA SER A 30 32.81 -8.09 -3.67
C SER A 30 33.67 -6.86 -3.36
N SER A 31 33.06 -5.70 -3.12
CA SER A 31 33.73 -4.49 -2.66
C SER A 31 33.98 -4.45 -1.15
N GLY A 32 33.78 -5.56 -0.44
CA GLY A 32 34.01 -5.68 1.01
C GLY A 32 32.91 -5.10 1.90
N ARG A 33 31.77 -4.65 1.35
CA ARG A 33 30.66 -4.16 2.19
C ARG A 33 30.06 -5.29 3.00
N TYR A 34 29.86 -5.02 4.29
CA TYR A 34 29.21 -5.87 5.28
C TYR A 34 28.02 -5.11 5.87
N LEU A 35 26.81 -5.54 5.54
CA LEU A 35 25.58 -4.86 5.94
C LEU A 35 24.64 -5.84 6.65
N PRO A 36 24.68 -5.91 7.99
CA PRO A 36 23.71 -6.67 8.77
C PRO A 36 22.41 -5.89 8.91
N PHE A 37 21.29 -6.60 8.84
CA PHE A 37 19.96 -6.04 9.06
C PHE A 37 19.12 -7.04 9.85
N GLU A 38 18.49 -6.58 10.92
CA GLU A 38 17.58 -7.37 11.74
C GLU A 38 16.29 -6.59 11.96
N GLU A 39 15.15 -7.26 11.80
CA GLU A 39 13.84 -6.66 11.98
C GLU A 39 12.88 -7.69 12.60
N MET A 40 12.04 -7.21 13.51
CA MET A 40 10.91 -7.97 14.03
C MET A 40 9.60 -7.27 13.67
N LYS A 41 8.69 -8.02 13.08
CA LYS A 41 7.37 -7.56 12.64
C LYS A 41 6.30 -8.44 13.25
N THR A 42 5.26 -7.81 13.78
CA THR A 42 4.07 -8.51 14.28
C THR A 42 2.85 -7.97 13.57
N LYS A 43 2.00 -8.87 13.06
CA LYS A 43 0.70 -8.56 12.50
C LYS A 43 -0.37 -9.29 13.30
N ALA A 44 -1.47 -8.60 13.58
CA ALA A 44 -2.70 -9.24 14.04
C ALA A 44 -3.79 -8.98 12.99
N LYS A 45 -4.42 -10.06 12.51
CA LYS A 45 -5.54 -10.00 11.57
C LYS A 45 -6.79 -10.45 12.30
N ILE A 46 -7.73 -9.53 12.49
CA ILE A 46 -9.03 -9.77 13.10
C ILE A 46 -10.03 -9.95 11.97
N ASN A 47 -10.73 -11.08 11.94
CA ASN A 47 -11.81 -11.34 11.00
C ASN A 47 -13.12 -11.43 11.77
N LEU A 48 -14.12 -10.73 11.25
CA LEU A 48 -15.48 -10.73 11.77
C LEU A 48 -16.42 -11.18 10.65
N VAL A 49 -17.20 -12.23 10.92
CA VAL A 49 -18.23 -12.75 10.02
C VAL A 49 -19.59 -12.52 10.67
N LEU A 50 -20.47 -11.82 9.97
CA LEU A 50 -21.84 -11.55 10.39
C LEU A 50 -22.83 -12.27 9.48
N LEU A 51 -23.87 -12.84 10.06
CA LEU A 51 -25.00 -13.41 9.32
C LEU A 51 -26.18 -12.45 9.39
N ALA A 52 -26.43 -11.72 8.31
CA ALA A 52 -27.50 -10.75 8.24
C ALA A 52 -28.60 -11.28 7.33
N GLU A 53 -29.67 -11.81 7.92
CA GLU A 53 -30.79 -12.43 7.20
C GLU A 53 -30.32 -13.51 6.21
N SER A 54 -30.13 -13.16 4.94
CA SER A 54 -29.73 -14.03 3.82
C SER A 54 -28.29 -13.80 3.33
N ASP A 55 -27.60 -12.78 3.86
CA ASP A 55 -26.26 -12.38 3.40
C ASP A 55 -25.20 -12.63 4.47
N ILE A 56 -23.99 -12.96 3.99
CA ILE A 56 -22.79 -13.12 4.83
C ILE A 56 -21.91 -11.89 4.63
N LEU A 57 -21.74 -11.11 5.69
CA LEU A 57 -20.85 -9.95 5.69
C LEU A 57 -19.51 -10.32 6.32
N HIS A 58 -18.43 -10.16 5.54
CA HIS A 58 -17.05 -10.34 5.99
C HIS A 58 -16.39 -8.98 6.20
N LYS A 59 -15.81 -8.78 7.38
CA LYS A 59 -15.02 -7.58 7.71
C LYS A 59 -13.68 -8.01 8.30
N THR A 60 -12.63 -7.31 7.90
CA THR A 60 -11.27 -7.58 8.36
C THR A 60 -10.61 -6.29 8.84
N ALA A 61 -9.95 -6.36 10.00
CA ALA A 61 -8.99 -5.35 10.42
C ALA A 61 -7.61 -5.96 10.53
N THR A 62 -6.60 -5.18 10.14
CA THR A 62 -5.19 -5.55 10.33
C THR A 62 -4.52 -4.53 11.23
N LEU A 63 -3.83 -5.03 12.25
CA LEU A 63 -2.86 -4.29 13.05
C LEU A 63 -1.46 -4.72 12.62
N SER A 64 -0.55 -3.77 12.46
CA SER A 64 0.82 -3.99 12.00
C SER A 64 1.78 -3.22 12.90
N LEU A 65 2.72 -3.93 13.51
CA LEU A 65 3.64 -3.42 14.54
C LEU A 65 5.08 -3.82 14.20
N LYS A 66 6.03 -2.93 14.53
CA LYS A 66 7.46 -3.15 14.35
C LYS A 66 8.18 -2.99 15.68
N ASN A 67 9.09 -3.92 15.99
CA ASN A 67 10.08 -3.80 17.07
C ASN A 67 9.55 -3.42 18.47
N SER A 68 8.29 -3.69 18.81
CA SER A 68 7.68 -3.12 20.02
C SER A 68 7.24 -4.15 21.06
N ALA A 69 7.64 -3.92 22.30
CA ALA A 69 7.01 -4.42 23.52
C ALA A 69 5.74 -3.60 23.81
N VAL A 70 4.72 -3.76 22.99
CA VAL A 70 3.41 -3.11 23.15
C VAL A 70 2.40 -4.08 23.74
N ASN A 71 1.39 -3.54 24.42
CA ASN A 71 0.23 -4.30 24.88
C ASN A 71 -0.61 -4.71 23.66
N LEU A 72 -0.22 -5.81 23.03
CA LEU A 72 -0.87 -6.32 21.83
C LEU A 72 -2.36 -6.64 22.08
N ALA A 73 -2.70 -7.10 23.29
CA ALA A 73 -4.08 -7.43 23.64
C ALA A 73 -4.99 -6.19 23.61
N GLU A 74 -4.52 -5.07 24.16
CA GLU A 74 -5.26 -3.81 24.17
C GLU A 74 -5.45 -3.24 22.75
N LEU A 75 -4.40 -3.25 21.93
CA LEU A 75 -4.51 -2.80 20.54
C LEU A 75 -5.43 -3.68 19.69
N ILE A 76 -5.41 -5.00 19.91
CA ILE A 76 -6.34 -5.93 19.27
C ILE A 76 -7.77 -5.62 19.71
N TRP A 77 -7.99 -5.36 21.00
CA TRP A 77 -9.30 -5.00 21.54
C TRP A 77 -9.85 -3.72 20.90
N GLU A 78 -9.09 -2.64 20.93
CA GLU A 78 -9.47 -1.36 20.31
C GLU A 78 -9.80 -1.53 18.82
N LYS A 79 -8.95 -2.27 18.09
CA LYS A 79 -9.16 -2.51 16.67
C LYS A 79 -10.38 -3.39 16.41
N GLY A 80 -10.65 -4.37 17.26
CA GLY A 80 -11.84 -5.21 17.21
C GLY A 80 -13.14 -4.43 17.45
N VAL A 81 -13.15 -3.52 18.43
CA VAL A 81 -14.30 -2.63 18.70
C VAL A 81 -14.55 -1.71 17.50
N SER A 82 -13.49 -1.14 16.91
CA SER A 82 -13.60 -0.32 15.71
C SER A 82 -14.16 -1.12 14.52
N LEU A 83 -13.67 -2.35 14.30
CA LEU A 83 -14.15 -3.25 13.25
C LEU A 83 -15.64 -3.59 13.42
N ALA A 84 -16.06 -3.93 14.64
CA ALA A 84 -17.45 -4.26 14.93
C ALA A 84 -18.38 -3.06 14.72
N THR A 85 -17.93 -1.86 15.08
CA THR A 85 -18.68 -0.60 14.84
C THR A 85 -18.83 -0.32 13.34
N GLU A 86 -17.79 -0.53 12.55
CA GLU A 86 -17.86 -0.38 11.08
C GLU A 86 -18.76 -1.44 10.45
N ALA A 87 -18.70 -2.68 10.94
CA ALA A 87 -19.54 -3.77 10.48
C ALA A 87 -21.02 -3.49 10.74
N GLN A 88 -21.38 -2.92 11.90
CA GLN A 88 -22.76 -2.53 12.22
C GLN A 88 -23.30 -1.49 11.23
N LYS A 89 -22.48 -0.52 10.82
CA LYS A 89 -22.87 0.45 9.77
C LYS A 89 -23.08 -0.24 8.42
N SER A 90 -22.26 -1.24 8.12
CA SER A 90 -22.30 -1.99 6.86
C SER A 90 -23.48 -2.98 6.77
N LEU A 91 -24.20 -3.23 7.87
CA LEU A 91 -25.48 -3.97 7.83
C LEU A 91 -26.62 -3.11 7.26
N LYS A 92 -26.45 -1.79 7.21
CA LYS A 92 -27.42 -0.84 6.66
C LYS A 92 -26.91 -0.31 5.32
N THR A 93 -26.81 -1.19 4.34
CA THR A 93 -26.46 -0.82 2.96
C THR A 93 -27.71 -0.65 2.12
N TYR A 94 -27.56 0.12 1.04
CA TYR A 94 -28.58 0.29 0.02
C TYR A 94 -27.92 0.04 -1.34
N PRO A 95 -28.68 -0.46 -2.32
CA PRO A 95 -28.14 -0.67 -3.65
C PRO A 95 -27.69 0.67 -4.23
N VAL A 96 -26.48 0.69 -4.77
CA VAL A 96 -25.94 1.84 -5.51
C VAL A 96 -26.14 1.57 -6.99
N LYS A 97 -26.70 2.54 -7.71
CA LYS A 97 -26.86 2.44 -9.17
C LYS A 97 -25.49 2.46 -9.84
N SER A 98 -25.28 1.54 -10.79
CA SER A 98 -24.07 1.56 -11.62
C SER A 98 -24.12 2.76 -12.56
N GLU A 99 -23.25 3.75 -12.32
CA GLU A 99 -23.09 4.95 -13.13
C GLU A 99 -21.69 5.54 -12.93
N VAL A 100 -21.26 6.42 -13.83
CA VAL A 100 -20.05 7.22 -13.64
C VAL A 100 -20.33 8.25 -12.55
N MET A 101 -19.47 8.29 -11.53
CA MET A 101 -19.62 9.18 -10.39
C MET A 101 -18.25 9.60 -9.84
N ASP A 102 -18.24 10.68 -9.07
CA ASP A 102 -17.03 11.13 -8.39
C ASP A 102 -16.68 10.17 -7.24
N LEU A 103 -15.39 9.93 -7.06
CA LEU A 103 -14.85 9.07 -6.00
C LEU A 103 -13.86 9.87 -5.16
N VAL A 104 -14.18 10.05 -3.89
CA VAL A 104 -13.28 10.64 -2.90
C VAL A 104 -12.63 9.51 -2.11
N LEU A 105 -11.31 9.42 -2.19
CA LEU A 105 -10.53 8.40 -1.50
C LEU A 105 -10.09 8.91 -0.12
N ALA A 106 -10.42 8.16 0.92
CA ALA A 106 -9.87 8.41 2.24
C ALA A 106 -8.35 8.11 2.26
N PRO A 107 -7.58 8.77 3.15
CA PRO A 107 -6.17 8.46 3.34
C PRO A 107 -5.96 7.01 3.81
N GLY A 108 -4.78 6.46 3.51
CA GLY A 108 -4.41 5.09 3.88
C GLY A 108 -4.74 4.09 2.79
N SER A 109 -5.86 3.38 2.90
CA SER A 109 -6.25 2.28 2.01
C SER A 109 -6.35 2.71 0.53
N GLY A 110 -6.77 3.95 0.26
CA GLY A 110 -6.80 4.54 -1.09
C GLY A 110 -5.44 4.57 -1.79
N GLY A 111 -4.34 4.40 -1.06
CA GLY A 111 -3.00 4.23 -1.62
C GLY A 111 -2.87 3.01 -2.54
N ILE A 112 -3.77 2.03 -2.47
CA ILE A 112 -3.78 0.90 -3.42
C ILE A 112 -4.00 1.37 -4.86
N LEU A 113 -4.79 2.43 -5.06
CA LEU A 113 -4.97 3.02 -6.39
C LEU A 113 -3.62 3.50 -6.93
N ILE A 114 -2.81 4.13 -6.08
CA ILE A 114 -1.49 4.66 -6.44
C ILE A 114 -0.51 3.52 -6.74
N HIS A 115 -0.52 2.48 -5.90
CA HIS A 115 0.28 1.27 -6.10
C HIS A 115 0.04 0.66 -7.49
N GLU A 116 -1.22 0.52 -7.88
CA GLU A 116 -1.57 -0.09 -9.16
C GLU A 116 -1.44 0.89 -10.34
N ALA A 117 -1.92 2.13 -10.21
CA ALA A 117 -2.00 3.07 -11.32
C ALA A 117 -0.63 3.60 -11.77
N CYS A 118 0.36 3.66 -10.88
CA CYS A 118 1.70 4.11 -11.25
C CYS A 118 2.85 3.29 -10.67
N GLY A 119 2.64 2.61 -9.54
CA GLY A 119 3.70 1.92 -8.83
C GLY A 119 4.39 0.85 -9.69
N HIS A 120 3.67 -0.21 -10.05
CA HIS A 120 4.20 -1.30 -10.89
C HIS A 120 4.66 -0.81 -12.27
N LEU A 121 3.91 0.12 -12.86
CA LEU A 121 4.21 0.64 -14.19
C LEU A 121 5.51 1.49 -14.23
N LEU A 122 6.02 1.91 -13.08
CA LEU A 122 7.31 2.61 -12.97
C LEU A 122 8.40 1.74 -12.33
N GLU A 123 8.20 0.42 -12.25
CA GLU A 123 9.27 -0.54 -12.03
C GLU A 123 10.09 -0.70 -13.33
N ALA A 124 11.42 -0.69 -13.24
CA ALA A 124 12.27 -0.57 -14.44
C ALA A 124 12.19 -1.75 -15.41
N ASP A 125 11.85 -2.95 -14.94
CA ASP A 125 11.59 -4.11 -15.79
C ASP A 125 10.37 -3.86 -16.70
N TYR A 126 9.25 -3.37 -16.15
CA TYR A 126 8.09 -2.97 -16.96
C TYR A 126 8.44 -1.86 -17.97
N VAL A 127 9.28 -0.90 -17.56
CA VAL A 127 9.69 0.21 -18.43
C VAL A 127 10.58 -0.28 -19.58
N LEU A 128 11.61 -1.08 -19.27
CA LEU A 128 12.58 -1.61 -20.23
C LEU A 128 11.94 -2.59 -21.22
N ASP A 129 11.02 -3.43 -20.75
CA ASP A 129 10.30 -4.39 -21.60
C ASP A 129 9.18 -3.73 -22.44
N ASN A 130 9.04 -2.40 -22.37
CA ASN A 130 7.94 -1.64 -22.99
C ASN A 130 6.56 -2.18 -22.60
N ASN A 131 6.42 -2.73 -21.40
CA ASN A 131 5.18 -3.24 -20.83
C ASN A 131 4.47 -2.22 -19.93
N SER A 132 5.08 -1.05 -19.74
CA SER A 132 4.47 0.10 -19.10
C SER A 132 3.92 1.11 -20.11
N VAL A 133 2.76 1.70 -19.81
CA VAL A 133 2.28 2.89 -20.53
C VAL A 133 3.20 4.10 -20.32
N PHE A 134 3.99 4.13 -19.24
CA PHE A 134 4.94 5.21 -18.96
C PHE A 134 6.27 5.08 -19.69
N SER A 135 6.57 3.95 -20.35
CA SER A 135 7.85 3.76 -21.07
C SER A 135 8.17 4.87 -22.07
N LYS A 136 7.13 5.50 -22.65
CA LYS A 136 7.26 6.61 -23.62
C LYS A 136 6.81 7.96 -23.08
N LEU A 137 6.48 8.04 -21.78
CA LEU A 137 5.90 9.22 -21.14
C LEU A 137 6.83 9.85 -20.10
N LEU A 138 8.09 9.44 -20.01
CA LEU A 138 9.09 10.10 -19.18
C LEU A 138 9.18 11.59 -19.55
N GLY A 139 9.09 12.45 -18.53
CA GLY A 139 9.05 13.91 -18.67
C GLY A 139 7.71 14.47 -19.21
N LYS A 140 6.68 13.64 -19.42
CA LYS A 140 5.35 14.08 -19.86
C LYS A 140 4.41 14.22 -18.67
N ARG A 141 3.45 15.14 -18.80
CA ARG A 141 2.36 15.33 -17.83
C ARG A 141 1.32 14.24 -18.00
N VAL A 142 1.03 13.52 -16.92
CA VAL A 142 0.08 12.40 -16.88
C VAL A 142 -1.00 12.58 -15.79
N ALA A 143 -0.83 13.56 -14.91
CA ALA A 143 -1.79 13.87 -13.86
C ALA A 143 -1.88 15.39 -13.61
N ASN A 144 -2.82 15.79 -12.75
CA ASN A 144 -2.93 17.17 -12.26
C ASN A 144 -1.64 17.60 -11.52
N GLU A 145 -1.34 18.90 -11.51
CA GLU A 145 -0.14 19.45 -10.87
C GLU A 145 -0.10 19.27 -9.34
N ALA A 146 -1.26 19.11 -8.71
CA ALA A 146 -1.36 18.77 -7.29
C ALA A 146 -0.83 17.35 -6.98
N ILE A 147 -0.64 16.50 -8.00
CA ILE A 147 -0.26 15.10 -7.81
C ILE A 147 1.27 14.96 -7.79
N THR A 148 1.79 14.57 -6.63
CA THR A 148 3.17 14.10 -6.47
C THR A 148 3.15 12.76 -5.77
N ILE A 149 3.73 11.74 -6.41
CA ILE A 149 3.76 10.37 -5.93
C ILE A 149 5.22 9.97 -5.72
N CYS A 150 5.51 9.46 -4.53
CA CYS A 150 6.85 9.07 -4.12
C CYS A 150 6.91 7.59 -3.74
N ASP A 151 8.09 6.99 -3.89
CA ASP A 151 8.47 5.73 -3.26
C ASP A 151 9.68 5.95 -2.35
N ARG A 152 9.65 5.41 -1.13
CA ARG A 152 10.79 5.49 -0.21
C ARG A 152 11.02 4.20 0.58
N GLY A 153 12.24 4.01 1.08
CA GLY A 153 12.64 2.84 1.88
C GLY A 153 13.41 3.17 3.15
N ASP A 154 13.75 4.43 3.37
CA ASP A 154 14.73 4.92 4.35
C ASP A 154 14.12 5.37 5.68
N LYS A 155 12.80 5.31 5.83
CA LYS A 155 12.10 5.69 7.07
C LYS A 155 11.82 4.47 7.96
N GLU A 156 12.36 4.48 9.18
CA GLU A 156 12.32 3.32 10.09
C GLU A 156 10.89 2.93 10.52
N GLU A 157 10.00 3.91 10.68
CA GLU A 157 8.61 3.68 11.07
C GLU A 157 7.76 3.07 9.95
N ASP A 158 8.21 3.16 8.70
CA ASP A 158 7.47 2.61 7.57
C ASP A 158 7.42 1.07 7.65
N TRP A 159 6.31 0.49 7.18
CA TRP A 159 6.14 -0.96 7.17
C TRP A 159 7.24 -1.64 6.35
N VAL A 160 7.62 -1.09 5.21
CA VAL A 160 8.73 -1.58 4.39
C VAL A 160 9.97 -0.69 4.62
N TYR A 161 10.61 -0.84 5.78
CA TYR A 161 11.91 -0.22 6.03
C TYR A 161 13.03 -1.09 5.47
N GLU A 162 13.72 -0.56 4.47
CA GLU A 162 14.85 -1.19 3.80
C GLU A 162 15.87 -0.07 3.52
N PRO A 163 16.81 0.23 4.44
CA PRO A 163 17.80 1.30 4.24
C PRO A 163 18.81 0.97 3.13
N PHE A 164 18.93 -0.31 2.81
CA PHE A 164 19.68 -0.83 1.67
C PHE A 164 18.81 -1.84 0.92
N ASP A 165 18.93 -1.83 -0.41
CA ASP A 165 18.34 -2.85 -1.27
C ASP A 165 19.02 -4.22 -1.06
N CYS A 166 18.49 -5.30 -1.63
CA CYS A 166 19.04 -6.64 -1.40
C CYS A 166 20.42 -6.89 -2.04
N LYS A 167 20.95 -5.91 -2.80
CA LYS A 167 22.31 -5.87 -3.35
C LYS A 167 23.22 -4.89 -2.57
N GLY A 168 22.71 -4.29 -1.50
CA GLY A 168 23.43 -3.39 -0.61
C GLY A 168 23.49 -1.94 -1.10
N SER A 169 22.76 -1.57 -2.16
CA SER A 169 22.67 -0.17 -2.60
C SER A 169 21.84 0.63 -1.59
N PRO A 170 22.28 1.82 -1.15
CA PRO A 170 21.44 2.69 -0.33
C PRO A 170 20.11 2.97 -1.00
N THR A 171 19.05 3.02 -0.22
CA THR A 171 17.72 3.41 -0.72
C THR A 171 17.58 4.92 -0.77
N SER A 172 16.77 5.40 -1.71
CA SER A 172 16.48 6.82 -1.88
C SER A 172 14.98 7.05 -2.05
N THR A 173 14.52 8.24 -1.68
CA THR A 173 13.17 8.68 -2.01
C THR A 173 13.10 9.05 -3.49
N VAL A 174 12.25 8.35 -4.25
CA VAL A 174 12.05 8.55 -5.68
C VAL A 174 10.74 9.29 -5.90
N LYS A 175 10.79 10.45 -6.56
CA LYS A 175 9.59 11.11 -7.08
C LYS A 175 9.21 10.47 -8.40
N LEU A 176 8.25 9.55 -8.36
CA LEU A 176 7.73 8.82 -9.51
C LEU A 176 6.94 9.77 -10.42
N ILE A 177 5.96 10.45 -9.81
CA ILE A 177 5.24 11.57 -10.41
C ILE A 177 5.58 12.82 -9.60
N ALA A 178 5.98 13.91 -10.26
CA ALA A 178 6.25 15.19 -9.60
C ALA A 178 5.47 16.29 -10.30
N GLY A 179 4.56 16.95 -9.59
CA GLY A 179 3.72 17.99 -10.18
C GLY A 179 2.90 17.51 -11.39
N GLY A 180 2.46 16.26 -11.37
CA GLY A 180 1.75 15.62 -12.48
C GLY A 180 2.64 15.10 -13.62
N TYR A 181 3.96 15.29 -13.59
CA TYR A 181 4.88 14.79 -14.61
C TYR A 181 5.53 13.47 -14.20
N VAL A 182 5.68 12.55 -15.15
CA VAL A 182 6.48 11.33 -14.93
C VAL A 182 7.94 11.72 -14.78
N ASN A 183 8.47 11.60 -13.58
CA ASN A 183 9.77 12.13 -13.20
C ASN A 183 10.81 11.02 -12.96
N GLY A 184 10.40 9.86 -12.47
CA GLY A 184 11.32 8.81 -12.04
C GLY A 184 10.84 7.40 -12.32
N VAL A 185 11.80 6.48 -12.37
CA VAL A 185 11.60 5.02 -12.50
C VAL A 185 12.34 4.35 -11.36
N LEU A 186 11.72 3.32 -10.75
CA LEU A 186 12.33 2.51 -9.71
C LEU A 186 13.35 1.56 -10.34
N THR A 187 14.61 1.73 -9.96
CA THR A 187 15.73 0.99 -10.54
C THR A 187 16.58 0.30 -9.49
N ASP A 188 17.25 -0.75 -9.97
CA ASP A 188 18.43 -1.32 -9.35
C ASP A 188 19.68 -0.99 -10.18
N HIS A 189 20.86 -1.42 -9.72
CA HIS A 189 22.10 -1.14 -10.45
C HIS A 189 22.11 -1.65 -11.92
N LYS A 190 21.46 -2.78 -12.22
CA LYS A 190 21.48 -3.36 -13.57
C LYS A 190 20.59 -2.54 -14.51
N THR A 191 19.38 -2.27 -14.06
CA THR A 191 18.35 -1.52 -14.80
C THR A 191 18.68 -0.04 -14.90
N ALA A 192 19.25 0.57 -13.85
CA ALA A 192 19.76 1.94 -13.88
C ALA A 192 20.83 2.13 -14.95
N LYS A 193 21.78 1.18 -15.05
CA LYS A 193 22.80 1.16 -16.12
C LYS A 193 22.16 1.07 -17.51
N ALA A 194 21.13 0.24 -17.67
CA ALA A 194 20.41 0.09 -18.94
C ALA A 194 19.64 1.37 -19.33
N LEU A 195 19.12 2.11 -18.33
CA LEU A 195 18.40 3.38 -18.53
C LEU A 195 19.32 4.61 -18.52
N GLY A 196 20.63 4.45 -18.28
CA GLY A 196 21.57 5.56 -18.20
C GLY A 196 21.36 6.50 -17.01
N CYS A 197 20.77 6.02 -15.92
CA CYS A 197 20.49 6.80 -14.72
C CYS A 197 21.18 6.22 -13.46
N SER A 198 21.07 6.92 -12.34
CA SER A 198 21.52 6.41 -11.04
C SER A 198 20.52 5.39 -10.46
N SER A 199 21.03 4.41 -9.71
CA SER A 199 20.21 3.42 -9.00
C SER A 199 19.40 4.08 -7.88
N THR A 200 18.13 3.72 -7.75
CA THR A 200 17.26 4.19 -6.66
C THR A 200 17.21 3.24 -5.46
N GLY A 201 17.88 2.09 -5.56
CA GLY A 201 17.93 1.07 -4.51
C GLY A 201 16.63 0.28 -4.40
N ASN A 202 16.04 -0.10 -5.51
CA ASN A 202 14.77 -0.84 -5.54
C ASN A 202 14.95 -2.34 -5.84
N ALA A 203 16.16 -2.90 -5.74
CA ALA A 203 16.36 -4.34 -5.84
C ALA A 203 15.77 -5.04 -4.60
N ARG A 204 14.70 -5.81 -4.79
CA ARG A 204 14.06 -6.59 -3.72
C ARG A 204 13.94 -8.05 -4.13
N ARG A 205 13.97 -8.94 -3.15
CA ARG A 205 13.78 -10.38 -3.31
C ARG A 205 12.91 -10.91 -2.18
N GLN A 206 12.15 -11.96 -2.46
CA GLN A 206 11.28 -12.60 -1.48
C GLN A 206 12.07 -13.34 -0.39
N SER A 207 13.05 -14.15 -0.79
CA SER A 207 13.96 -14.88 0.10
C SER A 207 15.35 -14.96 -0.53
N TYR A 208 16.28 -15.66 0.12
CA TYR A 208 17.62 -15.91 -0.43
C TYR A 208 17.59 -16.80 -1.69
N GLU A 209 16.50 -17.53 -1.93
CA GLU A 209 16.32 -18.45 -3.06
C GLU A 209 15.89 -17.77 -4.35
N PHE A 210 15.42 -16.51 -4.26
CA PHE A 210 14.87 -15.77 -5.40
C PHE A 210 15.82 -14.69 -5.89
N ILE A 211 15.81 -14.49 -7.22
CA ILE A 211 16.55 -13.41 -7.84
C ILE A 211 15.96 -12.03 -7.45
N PRO A 212 16.81 -11.00 -7.30
CA PRO A 212 16.35 -9.63 -7.13
C PRO A 212 15.62 -9.08 -8.36
N LEU A 213 14.53 -8.35 -8.12
CA LEU A 213 13.79 -7.57 -9.12
C LEU A 213 13.59 -6.13 -8.64
N CYS A 214 13.35 -5.20 -9.57
CA CYS A 214 13.01 -3.82 -9.22
C CYS A 214 11.60 -3.79 -8.66
N ARG A 215 11.44 -3.39 -7.39
CA ARG A 215 10.13 -3.38 -6.72
C ARG A 215 9.93 -2.15 -5.85
N MET A 216 8.67 -1.73 -5.73
CA MET A 216 8.24 -0.70 -4.76
C MET A 216 8.60 -1.05 -3.32
N ARG A 217 8.66 -0.03 -2.45
CA ARG A 217 8.83 -0.15 -1.00
C ARG A 217 7.60 0.44 -0.32
N ASN A 218 7.61 1.74 -0.04
CA ASN A 218 6.45 2.49 0.44
C ASN A 218 6.10 3.54 -0.60
N THR A 219 5.13 3.24 -1.45
CA THR A 219 4.64 4.16 -2.48
C THR A 219 3.42 4.92 -1.98
N TYR A 220 3.44 6.25 -2.08
CA TYR A 220 2.41 7.10 -1.51
C TYR A 220 2.20 8.39 -2.30
N LEU A 221 0.98 8.91 -2.23
CA LEU A 221 0.65 10.27 -2.66
C LEU A 221 1.10 11.25 -1.57
N CYS A 222 1.89 12.25 -1.95
CA CYS A 222 2.27 13.33 -1.04
C CYS A 222 1.04 14.17 -0.63
N ALA A 223 1.07 14.71 0.58
CA ALA A 223 0.03 15.62 1.04
C ALA A 223 -0.03 16.86 0.14
N GLY A 224 -1.25 17.22 -0.28
CA GLY A 224 -1.53 18.48 -0.95
C GLY A 224 -1.89 19.58 0.05
N ASN A 225 -2.44 20.68 -0.47
CA ASN A 225 -2.81 21.86 0.32
C ASN A 225 -4.31 21.98 0.60
N VAL A 226 -5.11 21.01 0.15
CA VAL A 226 -6.58 21.02 0.30
C VAL A 226 -6.96 20.16 1.49
N LEU A 227 -7.86 20.68 2.35
CA LEU A 227 -8.36 19.95 3.50
C LEU A 227 -9.35 18.84 3.07
N PRO A 228 -9.33 17.66 3.70
CA PRO A 228 -10.24 16.56 3.35
C PRO A 228 -11.72 16.95 3.36
N GLU A 229 -12.15 17.77 4.34
CA GLU A 229 -13.52 18.26 4.46
C GLU A 229 -13.95 19.13 3.28
N ASP A 230 -13.02 19.87 2.66
CA ASP A 230 -13.32 20.73 1.53
C ASP A 230 -13.48 19.89 0.25
N ILE A 231 -12.68 18.83 0.10
CA ILE A 231 -12.85 17.86 -1.00
C ILE A 231 -14.24 17.21 -0.93
N VAL A 232 -14.66 16.80 0.28
CA VAL A 232 -15.98 16.18 0.47
C VAL A 232 -17.11 17.18 0.21
N LYS A 233 -17.00 18.43 0.68
CA LYS A 233 -18.00 19.48 0.45
C LYS A 233 -18.16 19.86 -1.02
N ASP A 234 -17.05 19.89 -1.77
CA ASP A 234 -17.05 20.22 -3.20
C ASP A 234 -17.68 19.10 -4.06
N THR A 235 -17.68 17.87 -3.54
CA THR A 235 -18.24 16.70 -4.23
C THR A 235 -19.77 16.69 -4.15
N LYS A 236 -20.44 17.16 -5.20
CA LYS A 236 -21.93 17.25 -5.25
C LYS A 236 -22.64 15.90 -5.16
N LYS A 237 -22.11 14.88 -5.83
CA LYS A 237 -22.64 13.51 -5.81
C LYS A 237 -21.53 12.52 -6.14
N GLY A 238 -21.29 11.58 -5.24
CA GLY A 238 -20.23 10.59 -5.42
C GLY A 238 -20.16 9.62 -4.25
N VAL A 239 -19.08 8.85 -4.21
CA VAL A 239 -18.79 7.89 -3.13
C VAL A 239 -17.56 8.35 -2.37
N TYR A 240 -17.63 8.30 -1.04
CA TYR A 240 -16.48 8.42 -0.16
C TYR A 240 -16.02 7.02 0.24
N ALA A 241 -14.87 6.58 -0.29
CA ALA A 241 -14.34 5.24 -0.06
C ALA A 241 -13.26 5.25 1.02
N THR A 242 -13.56 4.61 2.15
CA THR A 242 -12.68 4.56 3.32
C THR A 242 -11.73 3.37 3.34
N ALA A 243 -12.09 2.30 2.64
CA ALA A 243 -11.37 1.04 2.65
C ALA A 243 -11.49 0.32 1.30
N PHE A 244 -10.44 -0.40 0.94
CA PHE A 244 -10.34 -1.29 -0.22
C PHE A 244 -9.78 -2.62 0.26
N THR A 245 -10.33 -3.71 -0.26
CA THR A 245 -9.85 -5.07 -0.05
C THR A 245 -8.71 -5.44 -1.01
N GLY A 246 -8.66 -4.86 -2.21
CA GLY A 246 -7.65 -5.22 -3.20
C GLY A 246 -7.69 -4.37 -4.48
N GLY A 247 -6.72 -4.63 -5.34
CA GLY A 247 -6.55 -3.96 -6.62
C GLY A 247 -5.93 -4.91 -7.64
N LYS A 248 -6.21 -4.67 -8.92
CA LYS A 248 -5.59 -5.37 -10.04
C LYS A 248 -5.41 -4.45 -11.23
N LEU A 249 -4.17 -4.33 -11.69
CA LEU A 249 -3.83 -3.71 -12.95
C LEU A 249 -3.75 -4.71 -14.11
N ILE A 250 -4.27 -4.31 -15.27
CA ILE A 250 -3.93 -4.88 -16.58
C ILE A 250 -3.02 -3.88 -17.30
N PRO A 251 -1.68 -4.08 -17.33
CA PRO A 251 -0.71 -3.06 -17.78
C PRO A 251 -0.94 -2.53 -19.20
N LYS A 252 -1.33 -3.43 -20.11
CA LYS A 252 -1.79 -3.10 -21.48
C LYS A 252 -3.22 -3.66 -21.59
N PRO A 253 -4.29 -2.85 -21.55
CA PRO A 253 -4.40 -1.44 -21.93
C PRO A 253 -4.48 -0.41 -20.77
N ALA A 254 -3.80 -0.65 -19.64
CA ALA A 254 -3.83 0.17 -18.43
C ALA A 254 -5.23 0.30 -17.79
N ILE A 255 -5.91 -0.83 -17.62
CA ILE A 255 -7.19 -0.89 -16.91
C ILE A 255 -6.93 -1.31 -15.46
N LEU A 256 -7.51 -0.57 -14.52
CA LEU A 256 -7.41 -0.82 -13.09
C LEU A 256 -8.76 -1.20 -12.50
N PHE A 257 -8.77 -2.28 -11.74
CA PHE A 257 -9.91 -2.71 -10.92
C PHE A 257 -9.53 -2.62 -9.44
N PHE A 258 -10.47 -2.24 -8.60
CA PHE A 258 -10.33 -2.25 -7.14
C PHE A 258 -11.68 -2.53 -6.48
N GLY A 259 -11.63 -3.04 -5.26
CA GLY A 259 -12.76 -3.32 -4.38
C GLY A 259 -12.26 -3.50 -2.96
#